data_AF-A0A3G8GKR3-F1
#
_entry.id   AF-A0A3G8GKR3-F1
#
_cell.length_a   1.000
_cell.length_b   1.000
_cell.length_c   1.000
_cell.angle_alpha   90.00
_cell.angle_beta   90.00
_cell.angle_gamma   90.00
#
_symmetry.space_group_name_H-M   'P 1'
#
loop_
_entity.id
_entity.type
_entity.pdbx_description
1 polymer ?
#
loop_
_entity_poly.entity_id
_entity_poly.type
_entity_poly.pdbx_seq_one_letter_code
_entity_poly.pdbx_strand_id
1 'polypeptide(L)'
;MKKHHLLSVVLTASAFSPGLAAQSMILLKCEQTAANDAALKWTSSLEVNVQEKKLTYDGQVLQLGRKTERTDVKNGENLRWEYSITEWSDSGIAWEFRFYINGVYKPEPTRYRLDRISGKLSGPHSSGPCRRIEASEKLF
;
A
#
# COMPACT_ATOMS: atom_id res chain seq x y z
N MET A 1 -67.62 3.93 -30.24
CA MET A 1 -66.64 2.84 -30.01
C MET A 1 -65.29 3.23 -30.60
N LYS A 2 -64.17 2.77 -30.00
CA LYS A 2 -62.72 3.08 -30.20
C LYS A 2 -62.21 4.14 -29.20
N LYS A 3 -61.71 3.75 -28.01
CA LYS A 3 -60.37 3.19 -27.63
C LYS A 3 -59.24 4.20 -27.89
N HIS A 4 -58.75 4.89 -26.85
CA HIS A 4 -57.44 4.73 -26.16
C HIS A 4 -56.23 5.24 -27.00
N HIS A 5 -55.12 5.82 -26.52
CA HIS A 5 -54.42 5.80 -25.23
C HIS A 5 -53.65 7.13 -25.02
N LEU A 6 -53.42 7.49 -23.75
CA LEU A 6 -52.49 8.51 -23.27
C LEU A 6 -51.05 8.26 -23.76
N LEU A 7 -50.41 9.26 -24.36
CA LEU A 7 -48.96 9.29 -24.55
C LEU A 7 -48.28 9.72 -23.24
N SER A 8 -47.77 8.75 -22.48
CA SER A 8 -46.78 9.01 -21.43
C SER A 8 -45.41 9.20 -22.08
N VAL A 9 -44.89 10.42 -22.02
CA VAL A 9 -43.48 10.71 -22.30
C VAL A 9 -42.68 10.28 -21.09
N VAL A 10 -42.01 9.12 -21.18
CA VAL A 10 -41.03 8.70 -20.18
C VAL A 10 -39.69 9.33 -20.53
N LEU A 11 -39.25 10.29 -19.71
CA LEU A 11 -37.86 10.74 -19.67
C LEU A 11 -36.96 9.52 -19.37
N THR A 12 -36.15 9.11 -20.34
CA THR A 12 -35.05 8.18 -20.11
C THR A 12 -33.96 8.91 -19.34
N ALA A 13 -34.01 8.78 -18.01
CA ALA A 13 -32.94 9.20 -17.14
C ALA A 13 -31.67 8.42 -17.50
N SER A 14 -30.66 9.20 -17.89
CA SER A 14 -29.23 8.94 -17.93
C SER A 14 -28.81 7.60 -17.34
N ALA A 15 -28.38 6.68 -18.20
CA ALA A 15 -27.53 5.57 -17.80
C ALA A 15 -26.17 6.15 -17.38
N PHE A 16 -26.02 6.51 -16.11
CA PHE A 16 -24.71 6.61 -15.49
C PHE A 16 -24.14 5.19 -15.49
N SER A 17 -23.22 4.89 -16.40
CA SER A 17 -22.38 3.71 -16.29
C SER A 17 -21.47 3.90 -15.06
N PRO A 18 -21.63 3.16 -13.95
CA PRO A 18 -20.61 3.11 -12.92
C PRO A 18 -19.58 2.05 -13.37
N GLY A 19 -19.02 2.24 -14.57
CA GLY A 19 -18.05 1.35 -15.18
C GLY A 19 -16.64 1.70 -14.73
N LEU A 20 -16.41 1.80 -13.41
CA LEU A 20 -15.09 1.96 -12.78
C LEU A 20 -15.16 1.55 -11.30
N ALA A 21 -15.83 0.43 -11.02
CA ALA A 21 -15.77 -0.20 -9.71
C ALA A 21 -14.51 -1.07 -9.61
N ALA A 22 -13.66 -0.73 -8.63
CA ALA A 22 -12.66 -1.60 -8.01
C ALA A 22 -11.46 -2.07 -8.85
N GLN A 23 -10.52 -1.16 -9.13
CA GLN A 23 -9.10 -1.57 -9.00
C GLN A 23 -8.71 -1.45 -7.52
N SER A 24 -9.18 -2.40 -6.70
CA SER A 24 -9.01 -2.34 -5.24
C SER A 24 -7.56 -2.58 -4.81
N MET A 25 -6.77 -3.31 -5.61
CA MET A 25 -5.40 -3.69 -5.31
C MET A 25 -4.41 -3.19 -6.37
N ILE A 26 -3.35 -2.53 -5.92
CA ILE A 26 -2.24 -2.05 -6.74
C ILE A 26 -0.98 -2.75 -6.26
N LEU A 27 -0.27 -3.42 -7.16
CA LEU A 27 1.05 -3.98 -6.90
C LEU A 27 2.09 -3.03 -7.47
N LEU A 28 3.07 -2.68 -6.64
CA LEU A 28 4.16 -1.78 -6.97
C LEU A 28 5.49 -2.49 -6.71
N LYS A 29 6.44 -2.31 -7.63
CA LYS A 29 7.84 -2.64 -7.43
C LYS A 29 8.61 -1.34 -7.25
N CYS A 30 9.30 -1.21 -6.13
CA CYS A 30 10.09 -0.05 -5.78
C CYS A 30 11.56 -0.43 -5.90
N GLU A 31 12.29 0.26 -6.77
CA GLU A 31 13.71 -0.02 -7.01
C GLU A 31 14.52 1.21 -6.62
N GLN A 32 15.60 1.01 -5.86
CA GLN A 32 16.66 2.01 -5.77
C GLN A 32 17.85 1.53 -6.57
N THR A 33 18.24 2.37 -7.50
CA THR A 33 19.57 2.29 -8.09
C THR A 33 20.44 3.24 -7.27
N ALA A 34 21.36 2.70 -6.46
CA ALA A 34 22.44 3.53 -5.97
C ALA A 34 23.22 4.03 -7.19
N ALA A 35 23.35 5.36 -7.33
CA ALA A 35 23.97 5.98 -8.51
C ALA A 35 25.39 5.46 -8.79
N ASN A 36 26.07 4.93 -7.76
CA ASN A 36 27.48 4.57 -7.79
C ASN A 36 27.75 3.07 -7.56
N ASP A 37 26.73 2.24 -7.36
CA ASP A 37 26.94 0.80 -7.15
C ASP A 37 25.75 -0.01 -7.67
N ALA A 38 25.96 -0.74 -8.77
CA ALA A 38 24.97 -1.60 -9.37
C ALA A 38 24.63 -2.83 -8.51
N ALA A 39 25.47 -3.19 -7.53
CA ALA A 39 25.21 -4.24 -6.55
C ALA A 39 24.31 -3.77 -5.40
N LEU A 40 24.20 -2.45 -5.17
CA LEU A 40 23.26 -1.84 -4.22
C LEU A 40 21.88 -1.58 -4.86
N LYS A 41 21.46 -2.47 -5.77
CA LYS A 41 20.07 -2.52 -6.22
C LYS A 41 19.27 -3.36 -5.25
N TRP A 42 18.46 -2.71 -4.43
CA TRP A 42 17.42 -3.42 -3.71
C TRP A 42 16.07 -3.17 -4.39
N THR A 43 15.23 -4.19 -4.32
CA THR A 43 13.86 -4.18 -4.84
C THR A 43 12.94 -4.47 -3.68
N SER A 44 12.12 -3.49 -3.29
CA SER A 44 10.99 -3.74 -2.39
C SER A 44 9.73 -3.95 -3.22
N SER A 45 8.87 -4.81 -2.71
CA SER A 45 7.51 -5.03 -3.22
C SER A 45 6.51 -4.37 -2.28
N LEU A 46 5.53 -3.70 -2.88
CA LEU A 46 4.47 -3.05 -2.15
C LEU A 46 3.11 -3.39 -2.76
N GLU A 47 2.24 -3.97 -1.96
CA GLU A 47 0.86 -4.22 -2.33
C GLU A 47 -0.05 -3.26 -1.58
N VAL A 48 -0.82 -2.46 -2.30
CA VAL A 48 -1.72 -1.47 -1.72
C VAL A 48 -3.15 -1.89 -2.04
N ASN A 49 -3.91 -2.28 -1.02
CA ASN A 49 -5.35 -2.44 -1.14
C ASN A 49 -6.05 -1.19 -0.60
N VAL A 50 -6.55 -0.36 -1.52
CA VAL A 50 -7.18 0.94 -1.18
C VAL A 50 -8.52 0.75 -0.50
N GLN A 51 -9.29 -0.25 -0.92
CA GLN A 51 -10.61 -0.52 -0.38
C GLN A 51 -10.53 -1.00 1.07
N GLU A 52 -9.60 -1.90 1.36
CA GLU A 52 -9.40 -2.43 2.71
C GLU A 52 -8.55 -1.50 3.58
N LYS A 53 -7.88 -0.49 3.01
CA LYS A 53 -6.81 0.28 3.70
C LYS A 53 -5.73 -0.63 4.28
N LYS A 54 -5.29 -1.58 3.45
CA LYS A 54 -4.28 -2.61 3.77
C LYS A 54 -3.04 -2.40 2.90
N LEU A 55 -1.88 -2.58 3.49
CA LEU A 55 -0.57 -2.46 2.85
C LEU A 55 0.23 -3.74 3.10
N THR A 56 0.79 -4.36 2.08
CA THR A 56 1.80 -5.43 2.24
C THR A 56 3.14 -4.88 1.77
N TYR A 57 4.11 -4.76 2.67
CA TYR A 57 5.46 -4.29 2.35
C TYR A 57 6.46 -5.42 2.60
N ASP A 58 7.11 -5.91 1.54
CA ASP A 58 8.06 -7.04 1.61
C ASP A 58 7.51 -8.25 2.41
N GLY A 59 6.24 -8.59 2.14
CA GLY A 59 5.50 -9.68 2.80
C GLY A 59 4.88 -9.31 4.16
N GLN A 60 5.21 -8.17 4.75
CA GLN A 60 4.62 -7.72 6.00
C GLN A 60 3.29 -7.01 5.76
N VAL A 61 2.19 -7.60 6.25
CA VAL A 61 0.84 -7.04 6.15
C VAL A 61 0.57 -6.04 7.27
N LEU A 62 0.09 -4.86 6.89
CA LEU A 62 -0.30 -3.74 7.73
C LEU A 62 -1.73 -3.31 7.39
N GLN A 63 -2.48 -2.94 8.41
CA GLN A 63 -3.89 -2.56 8.29
C GLN A 63 -4.12 -1.25 9.03
N LEU A 64 -4.76 -0.27 8.39
CA LEU A 64 -4.98 1.04 9.04
C LEU A 64 -5.79 0.86 10.34
N GLY A 65 -5.36 1.56 11.39
CA GLY A 65 -5.99 1.48 12.71
C GLY A 65 -5.64 0.23 13.51
N ARG A 66 -4.78 -0.65 12.97
CA ARG A 66 -4.25 -1.82 13.68
C ARG A 66 -2.74 -1.73 13.78
N LYS A 67 -2.25 -2.21 14.92
CA LYS A 67 -0.83 -2.46 15.14
C LYS A 67 -0.55 -3.92 14.85
N THR A 68 0.43 -4.20 14.01
CA THR A 68 0.93 -5.55 13.79
C THR A 68 2.18 -5.73 14.65
N GLU A 69 2.24 -6.79 15.43
CA GLU A 69 3.38 -7.10 16.28
C GLU A 69 4.00 -8.43 15.88
N ARG A 70 5.33 -8.50 15.92
CA ARG A 70 6.10 -9.73 15.81
C ARG A 70 7.04 -9.77 17.01
N THR A 71 7.14 -10.93 17.63
CA THR A 71 8.12 -11.19 18.69
C THR A 71 8.99 -12.38 18.32
N ASP A 72 10.24 -12.35 18.74
CA ASP A 72 11.20 -13.44 18.56
C ASP A 72 12.16 -13.47 19.76
N VAL A 73 12.82 -14.60 19.98
CA VAL A 73 13.83 -14.74 21.03
C VAL A 73 15.13 -15.22 20.40
N LYS A 74 16.19 -14.41 20.50
CA LYS A 74 17.49 -14.71 19.90
C LYS A 74 18.61 -14.41 20.90
N ASN A 75 19.51 -15.37 21.10
CA ASN A 75 20.65 -15.21 22.02
C ASN A 75 20.26 -14.77 23.45
N GLY A 76 19.07 -15.19 23.93
CA GLY A 76 18.55 -14.79 25.24
C GLY A 76 17.91 -13.39 25.28
N GLU A 77 17.86 -12.68 24.16
CA GLU A 77 17.18 -11.40 24.03
C GLU A 77 15.75 -11.58 23.51
N ASN A 78 14.80 -10.86 24.10
CA ASN A 78 13.45 -10.74 23.58
C ASN A 78 13.40 -9.60 22.58
N LEU A 79 13.15 -9.94 21.32
CA LEU A 79 13.05 -9.03 20.20
C LEU A 79 11.58 -8.78 19.89
N ARG A 80 11.17 -7.51 19.84
CA ARG A 80 9.80 -7.14 19.44
C ARG A 80 9.85 -6.10 18.33
N TRP A 81 9.09 -6.36 17.28
CA TRP A 81 8.84 -5.43 16.20
C TRP A 81 7.37 -5.03 16.20
N GLU A 82 7.13 -3.75 16.06
CA GLU A 82 5.79 -3.18 15.94
C GLU A 82 5.71 -2.44 14.62
N TYR A 83 4.63 -2.66 13.90
CA TYR A 83 4.38 -2.03 12.63
C TYR A 83 3.00 -1.37 12.66
N SER A 84 2.90 -0.16 12.15
CA SER A 84 1.61 0.55 12.10
C SER A 84 1.56 1.53 10.95
N ILE A 85 0.40 1.66 10.33
CA ILE A 85 0.12 2.74 9.39
C ILE A 85 -0.21 4.00 10.20
N THR A 86 0.56 5.07 9.98
CA THR A 86 0.39 6.35 10.67
C THR A 86 -0.35 7.38 9.83
N GLU A 87 -0.42 7.18 8.51
CA GLU A 87 -1.16 8.05 7.60
C GLU A 87 -1.76 7.24 6.44
N TRP A 88 -3.01 7.53 6.09
CA TRP A 88 -3.64 7.05 4.87
C TRP A 88 -4.45 8.17 4.23
N SER A 89 -3.97 8.71 3.12
CA SER A 89 -4.61 9.79 2.38
C SER A 89 -4.54 9.57 0.86
N ASP A 90 -5.15 10.46 0.11
CA ASP A 90 -5.01 10.48 -1.35
C ASP A 90 -3.61 10.92 -1.80
N SER A 91 -2.93 11.73 -0.99
CA SER A 91 -1.56 12.18 -1.25
C SER A 91 -0.51 11.12 -0.93
N GLY A 92 -0.79 10.22 0.00
CA GLY A 92 0.22 9.25 0.43
C GLY A 92 -0.22 8.28 1.51
N ILE A 93 0.62 7.28 1.72
CA ILE A 93 0.49 6.28 2.79
C ILE A 93 1.80 6.33 3.57
N ALA A 94 1.73 6.47 4.89
CA ALA A 94 2.90 6.42 5.75
C ALA A 94 2.74 5.33 6.81
N TRP A 95 3.84 4.64 7.11
CA TRP A 95 3.89 3.62 8.13
C TRP A 95 5.19 3.69 8.92
N GLU A 96 5.13 3.23 10.16
CA GLU A 96 6.26 3.19 11.07
C GLU A 96 6.54 1.76 11.51
N PHE A 97 7.82 1.49 11.66
CA PHE A 97 8.37 0.34 12.34
C PHE A 97 8.86 0.77 13.74
N ARG A 98 8.81 -0.09 14.75
CA ARG A 98 9.47 0.17 16.04
C ARG A 98 10.08 -1.14 16.51
N PHE A 99 11.34 -1.07 16.89
CA PHE A 99 12.08 -2.22 17.37
C PHE A 99 12.37 -2.08 18.86
N TYR A 100 12.22 -3.18 19.59
CA TYR A 100 12.49 -3.26 21.01
C TYR A 100 13.37 -4.47 21.28
N ILE A 101 14.34 -4.31 22.18
CA ILE A 101 15.15 -5.39 22.73
C ILE A 101 14.93 -5.42 24.23
N ASN A 102 14.49 -6.55 24.77
CA ASN A 102 14.17 -6.74 26.19
C ASN A 102 13.20 -5.66 26.72
N GLY A 103 12.21 -5.29 25.90
CA GLY A 103 11.23 -4.26 26.21
C GLY A 103 11.71 -2.81 26.03
N VAL A 104 13.00 -2.58 25.75
CA VAL A 104 13.57 -1.25 25.56
C VAL A 104 13.49 -0.87 24.07
N TYR A 105 12.82 0.25 23.77
CA TYR A 105 12.76 0.80 22.42
C TYR A 105 14.15 1.17 21.92
N LYS A 106 14.47 0.76 20.68
CA LYS A 106 15.68 1.11 19.98
C LYS A 106 15.36 2.20 18.94
N PRO A 107 15.89 3.43 19.12
CA PRO A 107 15.63 4.53 18.22
C PRO A 107 16.39 4.31 16.92
N GLU A 108 15.68 3.87 15.90
CA GLU A 108 16.15 3.80 14.52
C GLU A 108 15.26 4.71 13.66
N PRO A 109 15.73 5.21 12.51
CA PRO A 109 14.82 5.81 11.55
C PRO A 109 13.88 4.70 11.08
N THR A 110 12.58 4.86 11.27
CA THR A 110 11.63 3.76 11.07
C THR A 110 10.40 4.09 10.23
N ARG A 111 10.32 5.33 9.73
CA ARG A 111 9.15 5.80 8.99
C ARG A 111 9.36 5.69 7.50
N TYR A 112 8.40 5.05 6.85
CA TYR A 112 8.29 4.97 5.40
C TYR A 112 7.10 5.80 4.92
N ARG A 113 7.19 6.33 3.71
CA ARG A 113 6.12 7.04 3.02
C ARG A 113 6.10 6.66 1.54
N LEU A 114 4.95 6.19 1.07
CA LEU A 114 4.62 6.16 -0.35
C LEU A 114 3.90 7.46 -0.71
N ASP A 115 4.49 8.27 -1.57
CA ASP A 115 3.80 9.37 -2.25
C ASP A 115 2.96 8.79 -3.39
N ARG A 116 1.63 8.97 -3.32
CA ARG A 116 0.70 8.41 -4.31
C ARG A 116 0.58 9.26 -5.58
N ILE A 117 1.06 10.51 -5.55
CA ILE A 117 1.07 11.42 -6.69
C ILE A 117 2.33 11.17 -7.52
N SER A 118 3.49 11.16 -6.87
CA SER A 118 4.78 10.96 -7.55
C SER A 118 5.16 9.49 -7.70
N GLY A 119 4.46 8.58 -7.02
CA GLY A 119 4.81 7.15 -6.98
C GLY A 119 6.14 6.86 -6.27
N LYS A 120 6.63 7.75 -5.40
CA LYS A 120 7.94 7.61 -4.77
C LYS A 120 7.81 6.99 -3.39
N LEU A 121 8.55 5.91 -3.13
CA LEU A 121 8.79 5.41 -1.78
C LEU A 121 9.96 6.18 -1.15
N SER A 122 9.78 6.62 0.08
CA SER A 122 10.83 7.23 0.89
C SER A 122 10.90 6.51 2.23
N GLY A 123 12.10 6.14 2.66
CA GLY A 123 12.31 5.43 3.90
C GLY A 123 13.80 5.19 4.19
N PRO A 124 14.12 4.64 5.38
CA PRO A 124 15.48 4.48 5.88
C PRO A 124 16.32 3.48 5.09
N HIS A 125 15.71 2.37 4.71
CA HIS A 125 16.35 1.29 3.97
C HIS A 125 15.85 1.20 2.53
N SER A 126 14.72 1.88 2.26
CA SER A 126 14.08 1.84 0.96
C SER A 126 13.60 3.22 0.51
N SER A 127 14.32 3.84 -0.43
CA SER A 127 13.91 5.05 -1.14
C SER A 127 14.09 4.96 -2.66
N GLY A 128 13.06 5.26 -3.44
CA GLY A 128 13.14 5.24 -4.90
C GLY A 128 11.79 5.39 -5.60
N PRO A 129 11.76 5.54 -6.93
CA PRO A 129 10.52 5.47 -7.69
C PRO A 129 9.94 4.06 -7.61
N CYS A 130 8.62 3.98 -7.50
CA CYS A 130 7.88 2.73 -7.61
C CYS A 130 7.13 2.72 -8.94
N ARG A 131 7.13 1.56 -9.61
CA ARG A 131 6.34 1.32 -10.81
C ARG A 131 5.30 0.25 -10.55
N ARG A 132 4.18 0.33 -11.26
CA ARG A 132 3.14 -0.72 -11.21
C ARG A 132 3.69 -2.01 -11.81
N ILE A 133 3.39 -3.14 -11.16
CA ILE A 133 3.71 -4.48 -11.69
C ILE A 133 2.62 -4.87 -12.68
N GLU A 134 3.02 -5.16 -13.92
CA GLU A 134 2.10 -5.65 -14.95
C GLU A 134 1.72 -7.12 -14.70
N ALA A 135 0.58 -7.55 -15.24
CA ALA A 135 0.10 -8.93 -15.03
C ALA A 135 1.09 -10.00 -15.53
N SER A 136 1.87 -9.68 -16.56
CA SER A 136 2.93 -10.52 -17.14
C SER A 136 4.09 -10.77 -16.15
N GLU A 137 4.36 -9.84 -15.24
CA GLU A 137 5.44 -9.93 -14.26
C GLU A 137 5.04 -10.71 -13.00
N LYS A 138 3.76 -11.08 -12.85
CA LYS A 138 3.26 -11.84 -11.67
C LYS A 138 3.54 -13.34 -11.74
N LEU A 139 4.00 -13.85 -12.89
CA LEU A 139 4.13 -15.29 -13.16
C LEU A 139 5.52 -15.88 -12.81
N PHE A 140 6.41 -15.08 -12.21
CA PHE A 140 7.78 -15.47 -11.87
C PHE A 140 8.06 -15.28 -10.38
#